data_AF-A0A1G5CM65-F1
#
_entry.id   AF-A0A1G5CM65-F1
#
_cell.length_a   1.000
_cell.length_b   1.000
_cell.length_c   1.000
_cell.angle_alpha   90.00
_cell.angle_beta   90.00
_cell.angle_gamma   90.00
#
_symmetry.space_group_name_H-M   'P 1'
#
loop_
_entity.id
_entity.type
_entity.pdbx_description
1 polymer ?
#
loop_
_entity_poly.entity_id
_entity_poly.type
_entity_poly.pdbx_seq_one_letter_code
_entity_poly.pdbx_strand_id
1 'polypeptide(L)' 'MSRDKFWFAYELNREKNEAERVYRYNKGLMERKNQDGSWVEEPEQCCIFFGEEMDYEEITEDEANSLKVVI' A
#
# COMPACT_ATOMS: atom_id res chain seq x y z
N MET A 1 -13.36 -13.60 6.97
CA MET A 1 -11.93 -13.69 7.33
C MET A 1 -11.43 -12.28 7.47
N SER A 2 -11.15 -11.83 8.69
CA SER A 2 -10.54 -10.51 8.89
C SER A 2 -9.12 -10.57 8.34
N ARG A 3 -8.78 -9.76 7.33
CA ARG A 3 -7.39 -9.63 6.89
C ARG A 3 -6.61 -8.96 8.02
N ASP A 4 -5.85 -9.72 8.79
CA ASP A 4 -5.01 -9.20 9.88
C ASP A 4 -3.90 -8.29 9.35
N LYS A 5 -3.37 -8.59 8.16
CA LYS A 5 -2.38 -7.78 7.44
C LYS A 5 -2.64 -7.86 5.94
N PHE A 6 -2.50 -6.75 5.24
CA PHE A 6 -2.50 -6.72 3.79
C PHE A 6 -1.67 -5.54 3.28
N TRP A 7 -1.12 -5.67 2.07
CA TRP A 7 -0.36 -4.63 1.40
C TRP A 7 -0.94 -4.42 0.02
N PHE A 8 -0.88 -3.18 -0.43
CA PHE A 8 -1.41 -2.80 -1.73
C PHE A 8 -0.65 -1.60 -2.27
N ALA A 9 -0.66 -1.47 -3.59
CA ALA A 9 -0.06 -0.36 -4.29
C ALA A 9 -1.02 0.21 -5.33
N TYR A 10 -0.88 1.50 -5.57
CA TYR A 10 -1.53 2.20 -6.68
C TYR A 10 -0.52 2.48 -7.79
N GLU A 11 -0.99 2.38 -9.03
CA GLU A 11 -0.19 2.56 -10.25
C GLU A 11 1.13 1.76 -10.20
N LEU A 12 1.01 0.49 -9.84
CA LEU A 12 2.15 -0.43 -9.72
C LEU A 12 2.77 -0.67 -11.10
N ASN A 13 4.02 -0.24 -11.27
CA ASN A 13 4.83 -0.56 -12.43
C ASN A 13 5.81 -1.69 -12.11
N ARG A 14 5.39 -2.93 -12.35
CA ARG A 14 6.21 -4.13 -12.10
C ARG A 14 7.49 -4.18 -12.94
N GLU A 15 7.48 -3.60 -14.15
CA GLU A 15 8.69 -3.57 -15.01
C GLU A 15 9.79 -2.69 -14.43
N LYS A 16 9.41 -1.59 -13.76
CA LYS A 16 10.35 -0.65 -13.13
C LYS A 16 10.50 -0.87 -11.62
N ASN A 17 9.70 -1.73 -11.03
CA ASN A 17 9.60 -1.95 -9.59
C ASN A 17 9.30 -0.62 -8.84
N GLU A 18 8.37 0.15 -9.40
CA GLU A 18 7.94 1.46 -8.92
C GLU A 18 6.43 1.47 -8.67
N ALA A 19 5.97 2.29 -7.72
CA ALA A 19 4.55 2.53 -7.50
C ALA A 19 4.35 3.99 -7.07
N GLU A 20 3.21 4.59 -7.43
CA GLU A 20 2.91 5.95 -6.99
C GLU A 20 2.64 6.00 -5.48
N ARG A 21 1.90 5.03 -4.97
CA ARG A 21 1.59 4.92 -3.55
C ARG A 21 1.63 3.46 -3.13
N VAL A 22 2.21 3.21 -1.95
CA VAL A 22 2.27 1.87 -1.36
C VAL A 22 1.74 1.97 0.06
N TYR A 23 0.88 1.03 0.41
CA TYR A 23 0.17 1.00 1.67
C TYR A 23 0.32 -0.36 2.34
N ARG A 24 0.30 -0.32 3.66
CA ARG A 24 0.21 -1.50 4.50
C ARG A 24 -0.86 -1.29 5.54
N TYR A 25 -1.57 -2.37 5.81
CA TYR A 25 -2.50 -2.44 6.90
C TYR A 25 -2.06 -3.52 7.87
N ASN A 26 -2.13 -3.20 9.15
CA ASN A 26 -1.81 -4.12 10.21
C ASN A 26 -2.80 -3.92 11.36
N LYS A 27 -3.77 -4.83 11.47
CA LYS A 27 -4.75 -4.91 12.57
C LYS A 27 -5.43 -3.59 12.94
N GLY A 28 -5.85 -2.80 11.95
CA GLY A 28 -6.55 -1.54 12.14
C GLY A 28 -5.68 -0.30 11.96
N LEU A 29 -4.37 -0.48 11.81
CA LEU A 29 -3.44 0.59 11.47
C LEU A 29 -3.18 0.58 9.96
N MET A 30 -3.53 1.67 9.28
CA MET A 30 -3.18 1.90 7.89
C MET A 30 -1.98 2.84 7.82
N GLU A 31 -0.95 2.45 7.08
CA GLU A 31 0.26 3.25 6.89
C GLU A 31 0.63 3.32 5.41
N ARG A 32 1.08 4.49 4.97
CA ARG A 32 1.62 4.77 3.66
C ARG A 32 3.15 4.75 3.69
N LYS A 33 3.77 4.18 2.67
CA LYS A 33 5.22 4.27 2.45
C LYS A 33 5.56 5.60 1.77
N ASN A 34 6.52 6.34 2.32
CA ASN A 34 7.11 7.53 1.72
C ASN A 34 8.21 7.15 0.72
N GLN A 35 8.66 8.13 -0.07
CA GLN A 35 9.81 8.00 -0.99
C GLN A 35 11.12 7.59 -0.29
N ASP A 36 11.33 8.02 0.95
CA ASP A 36 12.48 7.63 1.79
C ASP A 36 12.38 6.17 2.30
N GLY A 37 11.23 5.51 2.11
CA GLY A 37 10.95 4.17 2.60
C GLY A 37 10.38 4.12 4.02
N SER A 38 10.32 5.25 4.72
CA SER A 38 9.62 5.38 6.00
C SER A 38 8.10 5.16 5.84
N TRP A 39 7.45 4.57 6.83
CA TRP A 39 6.01 4.41 6.87
C TRP A 39 5.36 5.46 7.77
N VAL A 40 4.25 6.04 7.31
CA VAL A 40 3.48 7.07 8.05
C VAL A 40 2.02 6.65 8.12
N GLU A 41 1.39 6.85 9.26
CA GLU A 41 -0.03 6.53 9.46
C GLU A 41 -0.92 7.35 8.50
N GLU A 42 -1.77 6.67 7.74
CA GLU A 42 -2.73 7.28 6.81
C GLU A 42 -4.11 6.60 6.98
N PRO A 43 -4.78 6.76 8.15
CA PRO A 43 -6.01 6.04 8.49
C PRO A 43 -7.17 6.35 7.53
N GLU A 44 -7.15 7.50 6.85
CA GLU A 44 -8.16 7.90 5.86
C GLU A 44 -8.22 6.92 4.66
N GLN A 45 -7.12 6.25 4.34
CA GLN A 45 -7.06 5.22 3.31
C GLN A 45 -7.69 3.88 3.73
N CYS A 46 -8.33 3.80 4.91
CA CYS A 46 -9.24 2.69 5.19
C CYS A 46 -10.49 2.72 4.30
N CYS A 47 -10.74 3.81 3.54
CA CYS A 47 -11.82 3.88 2.55
C CYS A 47 -11.77 2.75 1.50
N ILE A 48 -10.58 2.18 1.23
CA ILE A 48 -10.40 1.08 0.27
C ILE A 48 -11.20 -0.17 0.67
N PHE A 49 -11.48 -0.35 1.97
CA PHE A 49 -12.28 -1.47 2.47
C PHE A 49 -13.78 -1.31 2.21
N PHE A 50 -14.22 -0.10 1.90
CA PHE A 50 -15.61 0.22 1.57
C PHE A 50 -15.88 0.08 0.07
N GLY A 51 -14.86 -0.28 -0.73
CA GLY A 51 -14.98 -0.54 -2.16
C GLY A 51 -15.12 0.71 -3.03
N GLU A 52 -14.82 1.89 -2.49
CA GLU A 52 -14.87 3.15 -3.25
C GLU A 52 -13.64 3.34 -4.16
N GLU A 53 -12.51 2.72 -3.82
CA GLU A 53 -11.30 2.73 -4.65
C GLU A 53 -10.99 1.30 -5.13
N MET A 54 -11.07 1.08 -6.44
CA MET A 54 -10.90 -0.25 -7.06
C MET A 54 -9.62 -0.39 -7.89
N ASP A 55 -8.80 0.66 -7.98
CA ASP A 55 -7.59 0.69 -8.83
C ASP A 55 -6.31 0.45 -8.02
N TYR A 56 -6.37 -0.53 -7.11
CA TYR A 56 -5.21 -0.98 -6.34
C TYR A 56 -4.84 -2.42 -6.70
N GLU A 57 -3.55 -2.70 -6.72
CA GLU A 57 -3.04 -4.07 -6.79
C GLU A 57 -2.65 -4.54 -5.39
N GLU A 58 -3.16 -5.71 -4.98
CA GLU A 58 -2.66 -6.39 -3.78
C GLU A 58 -1.26 -6.91 -4.06
N ILE A 59 -0.33 -6.60 -3.16
CA ILE A 59 1.07 -6.99 -3.26
C ILE A 59 1.49 -7.73 -1.98
N THR A 60 2.62 -8.41 -2.05
CA THR A 60 3.22 -9.05 -0.87
C THR A 60 3.99 -8.06 0.00
N GLU A 61 4.27 -8.44 1.26
CA GLU A 61 5.13 -7.66 2.15
C GLU A 61 6.52 -7.43 1.53
N ASP A 62 7.08 -8.44 0.86
CA ASP A 62 8.39 -8.34 0.21
C ASP A 62 8.39 -7.32 -0.94
N GLU A 63 7.36 -7.37 -1.80
CA GLU A 63 7.14 -6.37 -2.84
C GLU A 63 6.98 -4.97 -2.24
N ALA A 64 6.14 -4.82 -1.20
CA ALA A 64 5.93 -3.52 -0.56
C ALA A 64 7.22 -2.92 0.01
N ASN A 65 8.11 -3.74 0.54
CA ASN A 65 9.41 -3.30 1.04
C ASN A 65 10.40 -2.96 -0.09
N SER A 66 10.36 -3.71 -1.19
CA SER A 66 11.26 -3.52 -2.34
C SER A 66 10.82 -2.42 -3.32
N LEU A 67 9.53 -2.09 -3.37
CA LEU A 67 8.99 -1.08 -4.28
C LEU A 67 9.54 0.32 -3.98
N LYS A 68 9.88 1.04 -5.05
CA LYS A 68 10.27 2.44 -4.98
C LYS A 68 9.04 3.33 -5.16
N VAL A 69 8.76 4.15 -4.16
CA VAL A 69 7.65 5.10 -4.19
C VAL A 69 8.09 6.34 -4.98
N VAL A 70 7.31 6.73 -5.98
CA VAL A 70 7.65 7.86 -6.87
C VAL A 70 6.95 9.17 -6.52
N ILE A 71 5.98 9.17 -5.59
CA ILE A 71 5.27 10.37 -5.09
C ILE A 71 5.34 10.52 -3.57
#